data_AF-A0A523SPP8-F1
#
_entry.id   AF-A0A523SPP8-F1
#
_cell.length_a   1.000
_cell.length_b   1.000
_cell.length_c   1.000
_cell.angle_alpha   90.00
_cell.angle_beta   90.00
_cell.angle_gamma   90.00
#
_symmetry.space_group_name_H-M   'P 1'
#
loop_
_entity.id
_entity.type
_entity.pdbx_description
1 polymer ?
#
loop_
_entity_poly.entity_id
_entity_poly.type
_entity_poly.pdbx_seq_one_letter_code
_entity_poly.pdbx_strand_id
1 'polypeptide(L)'
;MSRKTVLVVHLLSLMLLSGITLSFTAFASGVEEERKVGVEVGDWGIYGNINATWSSNDPSFTPDANLILANNTVWFKHVVTDVISTVIYFRNVTHFRDDTESTNNAWIDVEVGQGNGTLMFVSAGLNAGDPLYEGTAEPVFINKTLSRTYAGVEREVNHLNLTTTHRIDTDVPQNIQISLDYYWDKITGILTERQGSYVNQTGNYLTSWYRSDVLVETSLWSSGTTPPVDNAGESFPFWLLGVALIAVLGVLVLYRRQRTKRKVRKHRRPRMHACKELQSGYLKHILLN
;
A
#
# COMPACT_ATOMS: atom_id res chain seq x y z
N MET A 1 71.74 4.72 12.87
CA MET A 1 70.41 4.62 12.20
C MET A 1 70.60 4.82 10.72
N SER A 2 70.19 3.87 9.88
CA SER A 2 70.48 3.90 8.44
C SER A 2 69.57 4.90 7.70
N ARG A 3 70.05 5.50 6.60
CA ARG A 3 69.27 6.39 5.72
C ARG A 3 67.94 5.78 5.24
N LYS A 4 67.81 4.45 5.25
CA LYS A 4 66.57 3.73 4.88
C LYS A 4 65.50 3.78 5.97
N THR A 5 65.89 3.92 7.24
CA THR A 5 64.97 4.02 8.39
C THR A 5 64.32 5.40 8.53
N VAL A 6 65.00 6.47 8.10
CA VAL A 6 64.46 7.85 8.14
C VAL A 6 63.45 8.11 7.02
N LEU A 7 63.63 7.46 5.85
CA LEU A 7 62.70 7.59 4.72
C LEU A 7 61.35 6.89 4.96
N VAL A 8 61.36 5.74 5.66
CA VAL A 8 60.13 5.01 6.01
C VAL A 8 59.32 5.75 7.07
N VAL A 9 59.97 6.42 8.02
CA VAL A 9 59.29 7.23 9.05
C VAL A 9 58.69 8.51 8.46
N HIS A 10 59.32 9.13 7.45
CA HIS A 10 58.72 10.28 6.78
C HIS A 10 57.60 9.93 5.79
N LEU A 11 57.66 8.77 5.11
CA LEU A 11 56.57 8.30 4.25
C LEU A 11 55.34 7.84 5.03
N LEU A 12 55.51 7.32 6.25
CA LEU A 12 54.40 7.00 7.15
C LEU A 12 53.81 8.25 7.85
N SER A 13 54.58 9.33 7.98
CA SER A 13 54.08 10.60 8.55
C SER A 13 53.25 11.45 7.57
N LEU A 14 53.34 11.20 6.26
CA LEU A 14 52.58 11.93 5.25
C LEU A 14 51.22 11.30 4.91
N MET A 15 50.94 10.06 5.32
CA MET A 15 49.63 9.42 5.15
C MET A 15 48.65 9.71 6.30
N LEU A 16 49.06 10.47 7.32
CA LEU A 16 48.21 10.86 8.46
C LEU A 16 47.75 12.33 8.41
N LEU A 17 48.03 13.06 7.32
CA LEU A 17 47.62 14.46 7.14
C LEU A 17 46.87 14.71 5.82
N SER A 18 46.10 13.71 5.37
CA SER A 18 45.03 13.89 4.39
C SER A 18 43.72 13.34 4.93
N GLY A 19 43.42 13.61 6.20
CA GLY A 19 42.06 13.61 6.71
C GLY A 19 41.34 14.85 6.21
N ILE A 20 41.15 14.95 4.90
CA ILE A 20 40.14 15.84 4.34
C ILE A 20 38.82 15.21 4.76
N THR A 21 38.24 15.73 5.84
CA THR A 21 36.80 15.63 6.05
C THR A 21 36.15 16.29 4.84
N LEU A 22 35.87 15.51 3.80
CA LEU A 22 34.74 15.80 2.94
C LEU A 22 33.53 15.67 3.85
N SER A 23 33.19 16.77 4.51
CA SER A 23 31.83 17.01 4.94
C SER A 23 31.03 16.99 3.64
N PHE A 24 30.53 15.81 3.28
CA PHE A 24 29.40 15.68 2.39
C PHE A 24 28.26 16.36 3.15
N THR A 25 28.16 17.68 3.03
CA THR A 25 26.85 18.31 3.09
C THR A 25 26.15 17.72 1.88
N ALA A 26 25.48 16.59 2.09
CA ALA A 26 24.33 16.25 1.30
C ALA A 26 23.44 17.48 1.43
N PHE A 27 23.53 18.37 0.45
CA PHE A 27 22.35 19.10 0.05
C PHE A 27 21.38 17.95 -0.25
N ALA A 28 20.46 17.70 0.66
CA ALA A 28 19.20 17.12 0.29
C ALA A 28 18.62 18.11 -0.71
N SER A 29 19.06 18.00 -1.98
CA SER A 29 18.21 18.28 -3.10
C SER A 29 16.97 17.48 -2.77
N GLY A 30 15.93 18.16 -2.31
CA GLY A 30 14.62 17.55 -2.11
C GLY A 30 14.35 16.84 -3.42
N VAL A 31 14.51 15.52 -3.39
CA VAL A 31 13.98 14.68 -4.46
C VAL A 31 12.49 14.94 -4.31
N GLU A 32 11.94 15.67 -5.27
CA GLU A 32 10.50 15.79 -5.43
C GLU A 32 10.00 14.34 -5.45
N GLU A 33 9.44 13.89 -4.32
CA GLU A 33 8.99 12.52 -4.21
C GLU A 33 7.82 12.39 -5.17
N GLU A 34 8.05 11.64 -6.25
CA GLU A 34 7.04 11.33 -7.25
C GLU A 34 5.72 10.96 -6.55
N ARG A 35 4.65 11.69 -6.90
CA ARG A 35 3.32 11.47 -6.35
C ARG A 35 2.81 10.10 -6.77
N LYS A 36 2.28 9.35 -5.80
CA LYS A 36 1.87 7.94 -5.99
C LYS A 36 0.42 7.75 -5.61
N VAL A 37 -0.25 6.87 -6.35
CA VAL A 37 -1.55 6.30 -5.97
C VAL A 37 -1.31 5.10 -5.07
N GLY A 38 -2.02 5.03 -3.93
CA GLY A 38 -1.89 3.93 -2.95
C GLY A 38 -3.06 2.97 -2.91
N VAL A 39 -3.92 2.99 -3.93
CA VAL A 39 -5.10 2.12 -4.06
C VAL A 39 -5.12 1.46 -5.42
N GLU A 40 -5.77 0.29 -5.51
CA GLU A 40 -5.88 -0.49 -6.73
C GLU A 40 -7.34 -0.55 -7.23
N VAL A 41 -7.53 -0.95 -8.50
CA VAL A 41 -8.86 -1.15 -9.06
C VAL A 41 -9.60 -2.24 -8.28
N GLY A 42 -10.81 -1.93 -7.85
CA GLY A 42 -11.64 -2.79 -7.00
C GLY A 42 -11.55 -2.47 -5.51
N ASP A 43 -10.57 -1.67 -5.08
CA ASP A 43 -10.52 -1.22 -3.69
C ASP A 43 -11.73 -0.36 -3.33
N TRP A 44 -12.14 -0.45 -2.07
CA TRP A 44 -13.29 0.29 -1.59
C TRP A 44 -13.19 0.70 -0.13
N GLY A 45 -13.92 1.78 0.20
CA GLY A 45 -14.14 2.25 1.57
C GLY A 45 -15.60 2.63 1.78
N ILE A 46 -16.18 2.20 2.90
CA ILE A 46 -17.52 2.60 3.36
C ILE A 46 -17.36 3.60 4.50
N TYR A 47 -18.05 4.72 4.38
CA TYR A 47 -18.07 5.79 5.36
C TYR A 47 -19.43 5.82 6.04
N GLY A 48 -19.39 5.81 7.36
CA GLY A 48 -20.56 5.84 8.24
C GLY A 48 -20.39 6.90 9.31
N ASN A 49 -21.19 6.78 10.37
CA ASN A 49 -21.25 7.75 11.48
C ASN A 49 -21.42 9.19 10.96
N ILE A 50 -22.23 9.33 9.90
CA ILE A 50 -22.45 10.60 9.23
C ILE A 50 -23.28 11.48 10.15
N ASN A 51 -22.75 12.66 10.45
CA ASN A 51 -23.45 13.70 11.19
C ASN A 51 -23.47 14.97 10.35
N ALA A 52 -24.65 15.55 10.16
CA ALA A 52 -24.80 16.82 9.48
C ALA A 52 -25.88 17.64 10.16
N THR A 53 -25.52 18.82 10.65
CA THR A 53 -26.43 19.70 11.38
C THR A 53 -26.26 21.12 10.91
N TRP A 54 -27.33 21.91 10.98
CA TRP A 54 -27.29 23.34 10.68
C TRP A 54 -28.22 24.10 11.62
N SER A 55 -27.94 25.38 11.82
CA SER A 55 -28.75 26.29 12.62
C SER A 55 -28.65 27.69 12.02
N SER A 56 -29.77 28.42 11.98
CA SER A 56 -29.77 29.82 11.58
C SER A 56 -30.89 30.59 12.28
N ASN A 57 -30.62 31.84 12.65
CA ASN A 57 -31.64 32.80 13.05
C ASN A 57 -32.02 33.76 11.90
N ASP A 58 -31.45 33.57 10.70
CA ASP A 58 -31.85 34.28 9.49
C ASP A 58 -33.13 33.66 8.94
N PRO A 59 -34.24 34.41 8.84
CA PRO A 59 -35.51 33.87 8.33
C PRO A 59 -35.45 33.49 6.84
N SER A 60 -34.43 33.95 6.10
CA SER A 60 -34.23 33.63 4.68
C SER A 60 -33.29 32.44 4.45
N PHE A 61 -32.67 31.89 5.50
CA PHE A 61 -31.70 30.81 5.36
C PHE A 61 -32.36 29.50 4.91
N THR A 62 -31.79 28.91 3.86
CA THR A 62 -32.05 27.54 3.43
C THR A 62 -30.74 26.75 3.44
N PRO A 63 -30.66 25.58 4.09
CA PRO A 63 -29.45 24.78 4.10
C PRO A 63 -29.07 24.32 2.68
N ASP A 64 -27.76 24.21 2.44
CA ASP A 64 -27.22 23.71 1.18
C ASP A 64 -27.72 22.28 0.88
N ALA A 65 -27.98 21.98 -0.38
CA ALA A 65 -28.48 20.68 -0.80
C ALA A 65 -27.55 19.52 -0.37
N ASN A 66 -26.23 19.73 -0.36
CA ASN A 66 -25.29 18.70 0.08
C ASN A 66 -25.36 18.45 1.60
N LEU A 67 -25.70 19.46 2.40
CA LEU A 67 -25.93 19.28 3.85
C LEU A 67 -27.21 18.50 4.11
N ILE A 68 -28.28 18.80 3.36
CA ILE A 68 -29.54 18.06 3.44
C ILE A 68 -29.31 16.59 3.05
N LEU A 69 -28.61 16.34 1.92
CA LEU A 69 -28.26 15.00 1.47
C LEU A 69 -27.42 14.25 2.51
N ALA A 70 -26.39 14.90 3.06
CA ALA A 70 -25.54 14.30 4.09
C ALA A 70 -26.34 13.92 5.35
N ASN A 71 -27.26 14.77 5.80
CA ASN A 71 -28.11 14.46 6.96
C ASN A 71 -29.05 13.27 6.71
N ASN A 72 -29.50 13.10 5.47
CA ASN A 72 -30.31 11.98 5.04
C ASN A 72 -29.51 10.72 4.65
N THR A 73 -28.18 10.75 4.70
CA THR A 73 -27.33 9.61 4.36
C THR A 73 -27.09 8.73 5.58
N VAL A 74 -27.14 7.40 5.39
CA VAL A 74 -26.74 6.41 6.39
C VAL A 74 -25.28 6.05 6.20
N TRP A 75 -24.88 5.72 4.97
CA TRP A 75 -23.51 5.47 4.57
C TRP A 75 -23.28 5.85 3.11
N PHE A 76 -22.03 6.09 2.74
CA PHE A 76 -21.62 6.13 1.34
C PHE A 76 -20.38 5.28 1.12
N LYS A 77 -20.27 4.70 -0.08
CA LYS A 77 -19.21 3.77 -0.47
C LYS A 77 -18.48 4.31 -1.68
N HIS A 78 -17.16 4.36 -1.61
CA HIS A 78 -16.31 4.64 -2.76
C HIS A 78 -15.67 3.33 -3.24
N VAL A 79 -15.78 3.05 -4.54
CA VAL A 79 -15.16 1.89 -5.19
C VAL A 79 -14.27 2.39 -6.30
N VAL A 80 -12.97 2.11 -6.23
CA VAL A 80 -12.01 2.45 -7.28
C VAL A 80 -12.35 1.64 -8.53
N THR A 81 -12.65 2.34 -9.62
CA THR A 81 -13.03 1.74 -10.89
C THR A 81 -11.90 1.74 -11.90
N ASP A 82 -10.98 2.70 -11.81
CA ASP A 82 -9.81 2.78 -12.68
C ASP A 82 -8.69 3.62 -12.04
N VAL A 83 -7.44 3.36 -12.41
CA VAL A 83 -6.26 4.13 -12.01
C VAL A 83 -5.38 4.36 -13.22
N ILE A 84 -5.18 5.63 -13.59
CA ILE A 84 -4.38 6.03 -14.74
C ILE A 84 -3.36 7.06 -14.28
N SER A 85 -2.08 6.67 -14.19
CA SER A 85 -1.02 7.51 -13.63
C SER A 85 -1.35 7.92 -12.18
N THR A 86 -1.56 9.21 -11.93
CA THR A 86 -1.93 9.82 -10.65
C THR A 86 -3.44 10.02 -10.50
N VAL A 87 -4.23 9.65 -11.52
CA VAL A 87 -5.67 9.85 -11.55
C VAL A 87 -6.40 8.60 -11.08
N ILE A 88 -7.23 8.75 -10.05
CA ILE A 88 -8.12 7.72 -9.52
C ILE A 88 -9.53 8.03 -10.00
N TYR A 89 -10.15 7.08 -10.71
CA TYR A 89 -11.59 7.09 -11.00
C TYR A 89 -12.29 6.17 -10.02
N PHE A 90 -13.40 6.63 -9.46
CA PHE A 90 -14.17 5.85 -8.50
C PHE A 90 -15.66 6.10 -8.62
N ARG A 91 -16.43 5.10 -8.23
CA ARG A 91 -17.88 5.16 -8.12
C ARG A 91 -18.25 5.42 -6.67
N ASN A 92 -19.08 6.43 -6.46
CA ASN A 92 -19.74 6.70 -5.19
C ASN A 92 -21.14 6.10 -5.21
N VAL A 93 -21.45 5.28 -4.20
CA VAL A 93 -22.79 4.77 -3.93
C VAL A 93 -23.22 5.34 -2.57
N THR A 94 -24.29 6.12 -2.56
CA THR A 94 -24.83 6.72 -1.33
C THR A 94 -26.14 6.04 -0.99
N HIS A 95 -26.26 5.54 0.25
CA HIS A 95 -27.46 4.92 0.78
C HIS A 95 -28.14 5.84 1.78
N PHE A 96 -29.40 6.16 1.51
CA PHE A 96 -30.18 7.13 2.25
C PHE A 96 -31.05 6.46 3.32
N ARG A 97 -31.53 7.26 4.28
CA ARG A 97 -32.40 6.81 5.38
C ARG A 97 -33.77 6.33 4.93
N ASP A 98 -34.19 6.65 3.71
CA ASP A 98 -35.42 6.16 3.08
C ASP A 98 -35.22 4.86 2.29
N ASP A 99 -34.10 4.17 2.54
CA ASP A 99 -33.66 2.93 1.91
C ASP A 99 -33.39 3.05 0.39
N THR A 100 -33.36 4.27 -0.16
CA THR A 100 -32.99 4.50 -1.55
C THR A 100 -31.47 4.60 -1.71
N GLU A 101 -30.99 4.34 -2.94
CA GLU A 101 -29.58 4.51 -3.29
C GLU A 101 -29.42 5.46 -4.47
N SER A 102 -28.34 6.24 -4.45
CA SER A 102 -27.86 6.98 -5.61
C SER A 102 -26.44 6.55 -5.94
N THR A 103 -26.12 6.61 -7.24
CA THR A 103 -24.80 6.25 -7.74
C THR A 103 -24.29 7.33 -8.67
N ASN A 104 -23.05 7.77 -8.46
CA ASN A 104 -22.38 8.71 -9.34
C ASN A 104 -20.90 8.35 -9.49
N ASN A 105 -20.30 8.74 -10.61
CA ASN A 105 -18.87 8.59 -10.83
C ASN A 105 -18.15 9.87 -10.42
N ALA A 106 -16.94 9.71 -9.92
CA ALA A 106 -16.04 10.77 -9.55
C ALA A 106 -14.60 10.41 -9.91
N TRP A 107 -13.74 11.41 -9.92
CA TRP A 107 -12.33 11.23 -10.14
C TRP A 107 -11.51 12.28 -9.39
N ILE A 108 -10.24 11.97 -9.18
CA ILE A 108 -9.26 12.88 -8.57
C ILE A 108 -7.87 12.55 -9.11
N ASP A 109 -7.16 13.57 -9.54
CA ASP A 109 -5.72 13.54 -9.72
C ASP A 109 -5.04 13.82 -8.37
N VAL A 110 -4.36 12.83 -7.80
CA VAL A 110 -3.73 12.96 -6.48
C VAL A 110 -2.45 13.78 -6.48
N GLU A 111 -1.93 14.14 -7.66
CA GLU A 111 -0.77 15.02 -7.79
C GLU A 111 -1.20 16.48 -7.63
N VAL A 112 -2.18 16.93 -8.41
CA VAL A 112 -2.59 18.34 -8.47
C VAL A 112 -3.91 18.65 -7.76
N GLY A 113 -4.61 17.64 -7.24
CA GLY A 113 -5.86 17.80 -6.51
C GLY A 113 -7.07 18.13 -7.38
N GLN A 114 -6.97 17.95 -8.69
CA GLN A 114 -8.04 18.27 -9.64
C GLN A 114 -9.06 17.12 -9.74
N GLY A 115 -10.35 17.45 -9.67
CA GLY A 115 -11.44 16.49 -9.86
C GLY A 115 -12.67 16.84 -9.05
N ASN A 116 -13.75 16.09 -9.21
CA ASN A 116 -14.93 16.21 -8.33
C ASN A 116 -14.83 15.32 -7.08
N GLY A 117 -13.76 14.52 -6.97
CA GLY A 117 -13.40 13.70 -5.82
C GLY A 117 -12.27 14.28 -4.97
N THR A 118 -11.94 15.57 -5.11
CA THR A 118 -10.86 16.24 -4.35
C THR A 118 -11.02 16.00 -2.85
N LEU A 119 -9.88 15.83 -2.16
CA LEU A 119 -9.76 15.42 -0.75
C LEU A 119 -10.25 14.01 -0.40
N MET A 120 -10.87 13.25 -1.31
CA MET A 120 -11.21 11.84 -1.04
C MET A 120 -9.97 10.94 -1.07
N PHE A 121 -9.04 11.24 -1.97
CA PHE A 121 -7.74 10.62 -2.06
C PHE A 121 -6.66 11.70 -2.14
N VAL A 122 -5.52 11.40 -1.53
CA VAL A 122 -4.28 12.18 -1.61
C VAL A 122 -3.15 11.23 -2.03
N SER A 123 -1.97 11.77 -2.34
CA SER A 123 -0.85 10.93 -2.68
C SER A 123 -0.50 10.00 -1.52
N ALA A 124 -0.16 8.76 -1.82
CA ALA A 124 0.26 7.77 -0.85
C ALA A 124 1.66 8.09 -0.30
N GLY A 125 1.88 7.79 0.98
CA GLY A 125 3.18 7.91 1.62
C GLY A 125 3.57 9.31 2.08
N LEU A 126 2.69 10.32 1.94
CA LEU A 126 2.97 11.68 2.39
C LEU A 126 3.29 11.72 3.89
N ASN A 127 4.04 12.74 4.30
CA ASN A 127 4.47 12.98 5.66
C ASN A 127 3.99 14.36 6.15
N ALA A 128 4.08 14.56 7.46
CA ALA A 128 3.91 15.88 8.04
C ALA A 128 4.89 16.88 7.39
N GLY A 129 4.36 18.03 6.96
CA GLY A 129 5.12 19.05 6.23
C GLY A 129 5.09 18.91 4.71
N ASP A 130 4.60 17.79 4.16
CA ASP A 130 4.45 17.66 2.72
C ASP A 130 3.20 18.42 2.22
N PRO A 131 3.26 19.04 1.03
CA PRO A 131 2.09 19.67 0.42
C PRO A 131 1.08 18.59 0.01
N LEU A 132 -0.20 18.88 0.21
CA LEU A 132 -1.29 17.96 -0.13
C LEU A 132 -1.34 17.67 -1.63
N TYR A 133 -1.15 18.73 -2.43
CA TYR A 133 -1.12 18.74 -3.89
C TYR A 133 -0.02 19.66 -4.40
N GLU A 134 0.47 19.40 -5.61
CA GLU A 134 1.50 20.17 -6.30
C GLU A 134 0.90 21.20 -7.27
N GLY A 135 1.69 22.19 -7.66
CA GLY A 135 1.29 23.19 -8.65
C GLY A 135 0.23 24.20 -8.19
N THR A 136 -0.17 24.20 -6.91
CA THR A 136 -1.14 25.17 -6.36
C THR A 136 -0.44 26.47 -5.94
N ALA A 137 -1.04 27.63 -6.24
CA ALA A 137 -0.50 28.93 -5.84
C ALA A 137 -0.43 29.13 -4.31
N GLU A 138 -1.36 28.52 -3.57
CA GLU A 138 -1.45 28.56 -2.11
C GLU A 138 -1.45 27.12 -1.59
N PRO A 139 -0.27 26.48 -1.42
CA PRO A 139 -0.18 25.09 -1.02
C PRO A 139 -0.69 24.87 0.41
N VAL A 140 -1.48 23.81 0.56
CA VAL A 140 -1.96 23.30 1.84
C VAL A 140 -1.05 22.16 2.26
N PHE A 141 -0.57 22.18 3.50
CA PHE A 141 0.40 21.20 4.01
C PHE A 141 -0.23 20.29 5.07
N ILE A 142 0.22 19.04 5.12
CA ILE A 142 -0.13 18.12 6.21
C ILE A 142 0.47 18.66 7.52
N ASN A 143 -0.35 18.89 8.54
CA ASN A 143 0.13 19.46 9.80
C ASN A 143 0.92 18.44 10.62
N LYS A 144 0.48 17.18 10.66
CA LYS A 144 1.08 16.12 11.47
C LYS A 144 0.63 14.72 11.02
N THR A 145 1.38 13.71 11.43
CA THR A 145 0.99 12.29 11.32
C THR A 145 0.67 11.75 12.72
N LEU A 146 -0.40 10.98 12.86
CA LEU A 146 -0.91 10.44 14.12
C LEU A 146 -1.21 8.95 14.00
N SER A 147 -1.27 8.23 15.11
CA SER A 147 -1.85 6.88 15.15
C SER A 147 -3.36 6.96 15.47
N ARG A 148 -4.20 6.29 14.67
CA ARG A 148 -5.65 6.19 14.86
C ARG A 148 -6.18 4.83 14.43
N THR A 149 -7.34 4.41 14.94
CA THR A 149 -7.96 3.12 14.58
C THR A 149 -9.13 3.33 13.62
N TYR A 150 -9.10 2.65 12.47
CA TYR A 150 -10.17 2.65 11.47
C TYR A 150 -10.43 1.22 10.98
N ALA A 151 -11.70 0.87 10.76
CA ALA A 151 -12.14 -0.49 10.42
C ALA A 151 -11.48 -1.58 11.31
N GLY A 152 -11.28 -1.28 12.60
CA GLY A 152 -10.71 -2.20 13.59
C GLY A 152 -9.18 -2.40 13.52
N VAL A 153 -8.44 -1.58 12.76
CA VAL A 153 -6.98 -1.65 12.66
C VAL A 153 -6.36 -0.30 13.00
N GLU A 154 -5.26 -0.31 13.76
CA GLU A 154 -4.44 0.88 14.02
C GLU A 154 -3.64 1.26 12.77
N ARG A 155 -3.69 2.54 12.39
CA ARG A 155 -3.12 3.11 11.17
C ARG A 155 -2.38 4.40 11.50
N GLU A 156 -1.28 4.64 10.81
CA GLU A 156 -0.71 5.98 10.73
C GLU A 156 -1.55 6.82 9.76
N VAL A 157 -2.00 8.00 10.21
CA VAL A 157 -2.83 8.91 9.44
C VAL A 157 -2.24 10.31 9.39
N ASN A 158 -2.28 10.89 8.20
CA ASN A 158 -1.93 12.29 7.99
C ASN A 158 -3.12 13.18 8.32
N HIS A 159 -2.89 14.19 9.14
CA HIS A 159 -3.91 15.12 9.63
C HIS A 159 -3.68 16.51 9.06
N LEU A 160 -4.70 17.03 8.38
CA LEU A 160 -4.87 18.44 8.06
C LEU A 160 -5.86 19.05 9.05
N ASN A 161 -5.45 20.11 9.74
CA ASN A 161 -6.31 21.01 10.49
C ASN A 161 -6.17 22.41 9.88
N LEU A 162 -7.27 22.92 9.35
CA LEU A 162 -7.32 24.23 8.70
C LEU A 162 -8.45 25.03 9.31
N THR A 163 -8.15 26.25 9.75
CA THR A 163 -9.18 27.23 10.10
C THR A 163 -8.90 28.53 9.35
N THR A 164 -9.88 29.01 8.61
CA THR A 164 -9.80 30.26 7.86
C THR A 164 -10.94 31.17 8.26
N THR A 165 -10.63 32.44 8.43
CA THR A 165 -11.61 33.49 8.70
C THR A 165 -11.57 34.51 7.57
N HIS A 166 -12.74 34.79 6.99
CA HIS A 166 -12.93 35.77 5.95
C HIS A 166 -13.87 36.85 6.43
N ARG A 167 -13.48 38.10 6.23
CA ARG A 167 -14.32 39.26 6.47
C ARG A 167 -14.68 39.88 5.13
N ILE A 168 -15.98 40.07 4.89
CA ILE A 168 -16.50 40.73 3.70
C ILE A 168 -17.10 42.06 4.14
N ASP A 169 -16.42 43.15 3.81
CA ASP A 169 -16.87 44.50 4.10
C ASP A 169 -17.87 44.94 3.00
N THR A 170 -19.16 44.73 3.26
CA THR A 170 -20.29 45.30 2.49
C THR A 170 -21.14 46.19 3.40
N ASP A 171 -22.25 46.74 2.89
CA ASP A 171 -23.20 47.53 3.69
C ASP A 171 -23.69 46.78 4.95
N VAL A 172 -23.77 45.45 4.85
CA VAL A 172 -23.95 44.56 6.01
C VAL A 172 -22.70 43.69 6.14
N PRO A 173 -21.81 43.94 7.13
CA PRO A 173 -20.57 43.20 7.23
C PRO A 173 -20.83 41.72 7.49
N GLN A 174 -20.01 40.88 6.85
CA GLN A 174 -20.05 39.43 7.01
C GLN A 174 -18.73 38.92 7.59
N ASN A 175 -18.81 38.07 8.62
CA ASN A 175 -17.67 37.34 9.16
C ASN A 175 -17.92 35.85 8.99
N ILE A 176 -17.09 35.21 8.18
CA ILE A 176 -17.18 33.78 7.86
C ILE A 176 -15.98 33.08 8.49
N GLN A 177 -16.24 32.04 9.27
CA GLN A 177 -15.22 31.13 9.79
C GLN A 177 -15.49 29.72 9.25
N ILE A 178 -14.46 29.11 8.71
CA ILE A 178 -14.47 27.72 8.23
C ILE A 178 -13.40 26.98 9.01
N SER A 179 -13.75 25.88 9.65
CA SER A 179 -12.82 24.98 10.33
C SER A 179 -12.97 23.58 9.75
N LEU A 180 -11.86 22.95 9.40
CA LEU A 180 -11.79 21.66 8.73
C LEU A 180 -10.74 20.78 9.40
N ASP A 181 -11.10 19.53 9.63
CA ASP A 181 -10.15 18.45 9.93
C ASP A 181 -10.33 17.33 8.91
N TYR A 182 -9.23 16.91 8.32
CA TYR A 182 -9.18 15.76 7.41
C TYR A 182 -8.08 14.81 7.85
N TYR A 183 -8.37 13.52 7.77
CA TYR A 183 -7.45 12.45 8.10
C TYR A 183 -7.36 11.48 6.93
N TRP A 184 -6.16 11.26 6.40
CA TRP A 184 -5.91 10.25 5.36
C TRP A 184 -5.01 9.14 5.87
N ASP A 185 -5.30 7.90 5.51
CA ASP A 185 -4.40 6.79 5.77
C ASP A 185 -3.07 7.04 5.06
N LYS A 186 -1.96 7.01 5.81
CA LYS A 186 -0.64 7.38 5.27
C LYS A 186 -0.20 6.46 4.14
N ILE A 187 -0.48 5.16 4.24
CA ILE A 187 0.01 4.16 3.29
C ILE A 187 -0.77 4.24 1.97
N THR A 188 -2.09 4.38 2.04
CA THR A 188 -2.97 4.27 0.87
C THR A 188 -3.40 5.63 0.31
N GLY A 189 -3.37 6.68 1.12
CA GLY A 189 -3.85 8.02 0.75
C GLY A 189 -5.38 8.16 0.75
N ILE A 190 -6.14 7.13 1.15
CA ILE A 190 -7.60 7.22 1.25
C ILE A 190 -8.01 8.08 2.45
N LEU A 191 -9.09 8.85 2.31
CA LEU A 191 -9.71 9.53 3.43
C LEU A 191 -10.18 8.51 4.49
N THR A 192 -9.94 8.81 5.75
CA THR A 192 -10.34 7.96 6.88
C THR A 192 -11.36 8.66 7.77
N GLU A 193 -11.27 9.98 7.89
CA GLU A 193 -12.21 10.78 8.64
C GLU A 193 -12.17 12.22 8.13
N ARG A 194 -13.31 12.87 8.11
CA ARG A 194 -13.37 14.32 8.01
C ARG A 194 -14.41 14.89 8.95
N GLN A 195 -14.14 16.11 9.40
CA GLN A 195 -15.12 16.96 10.04
C GLN A 195 -14.93 18.40 9.59
N GLY A 196 -16.02 19.13 9.51
CA GLY A 196 -16.00 20.52 9.10
C GLY A 196 -17.11 21.30 9.78
N SER A 197 -16.81 22.52 10.15
CA SER A 197 -17.80 23.48 10.65
C SER A 197 -17.67 24.80 9.91
N TYR A 198 -18.81 25.46 9.76
CA TYR A 198 -18.93 26.77 9.19
C TYR A 198 -19.76 27.65 10.11
N VAL A 199 -19.32 28.89 10.25
CA VAL A 199 -20.05 29.94 10.97
C VAL A 199 -20.02 31.18 10.11
N ASN A 200 -21.19 31.75 9.81
CA ASN A 200 -21.32 33.01 9.12
C ASN A 200 -22.19 33.96 9.94
N GLN A 201 -21.60 35.10 10.28
CA GLN A 201 -22.29 36.20 10.91
C GLN A 201 -22.50 37.32 9.89
N THR A 202 -23.75 37.56 9.50
CA THR A 202 -24.17 38.64 8.60
C THR A 202 -25.02 39.65 9.38
N GLY A 203 -24.42 40.76 9.80
CA GLY A 203 -25.06 41.70 10.72
C GLY A 203 -25.44 41.02 12.05
N ASN A 204 -26.74 40.94 12.34
CA ASN A 204 -27.29 40.28 13.54
C ASN A 204 -27.65 38.80 13.31
N TYR A 205 -27.56 38.33 12.06
CA TYR A 205 -27.84 36.95 11.73
C TYR A 205 -26.61 36.09 11.90
N LEU A 206 -26.82 34.90 12.44
CA LEU A 206 -25.83 33.86 12.65
C LEU A 206 -26.34 32.58 12.00
N THR A 207 -25.58 32.09 11.04
CA THR A 207 -25.80 30.80 10.39
C THR A 207 -24.62 29.90 10.69
N SER A 208 -24.87 28.65 11.05
CA SER A 208 -23.82 27.65 11.22
C SER A 208 -24.21 26.30 10.66
N TRP A 209 -23.21 25.52 10.26
CA TRP A 209 -23.38 24.11 9.95
C TRP A 209 -22.16 23.31 10.38
N TYR A 210 -22.39 22.01 10.55
CA TYR A 210 -21.37 21.02 10.88
C TYR A 210 -21.61 19.77 10.04
N ARG A 211 -20.53 19.13 9.61
CA ARG A 211 -20.54 17.83 8.94
C ARG A 211 -19.38 16.97 9.46
N SER A 212 -19.62 15.68 9.64
CA SER A 212 -18.56 14.69 9.85
C SER A 212 -18.91 13.33 9.25
N ASP A 213 -17.89 12.56 8.89
CA ASP A 213 -18.00 11.16 8.49
C ASP A 213 -16.68 10.40 8.72
N VAL A 214 -16.78 9.09 8.93
CA VAL A 214 -15.66 8.21 9.31
C VAL A 214 -15.68 6.94 8.45
N LEU A 215 -14.52 6.49 7.99
CA LEU A 215 -14.32 5.21 7.33
C LEU A 215 -14.53 4.07 8.33
N VAL A 216 -15.60 3.31 8.14
CA VAL A 216 -16.02 2.23 9.05
C VAL A 216 -15.64 0.85 8.53
N GLU A 217 -15.56 0.67 7.22
CA GLU A 217 -15.17 -0.60 6.58
C GLU A 217 -14.38 -0.33 5.30
N THR A 218 -13.48 -1.24 4.93
CA THR A 218 -12.68 -1.12 3.70
C THR A 218 -12.13 -2.48 3.24
N SER A 219 -11.74 -2.59 1.96
CA SER A 219 -10.92 -3.70 1.45
C SER A 219 -9.42 -3.55 1.71
N LEU A 220 -8.96 -2.32 1.98
CA LEU A 220 -7.53 -1.97 1.98
C LEU A 220 -6.76 -2.62 3.14
N TRP A 221 -7.45 -2.94 4.23
CA TRP A 221 -6.92 -3.69 5.35
C TRP A 221 -8.03 -4.51 5.99
N SER A 222 -7.64 -5.58 6.68
CA SER A 222 -8.57 -6.39 7.49
C SER A 222 -8.23 -6.24 8.96
N SER A 223 -9.24 -6.02 9.81
CA SER A 223 -9.08 -6.30 11.23
C SER A 223 -8.83 -7.80 11.34
N GLY A 224 -7.69 -8.20 11.92
CA GLY A 224 -7.30 -9.60 12.07
C GLY A 224 -8.24 -10.45 12.94
N THR A 225 -9.48 -10.01 13.16
CA THR A 225 -10.55 -10.81 13.74
C THR A 225 -11.02 -11.81 12.70
N THR A 226 -10.20 -12.84 12.50
CA THR A 226 -10.76 -14.14 12.14
C THR A 226 -11.91 -14.41 13.12
N PRO A 227 -13.14 -14.77 12.68
CA PRO A 227 -14.06 -15.47 13.57
C PRO A 227 -13.30 -16.65 14.18
N PRO A 228 -13.62 -17.12 15.41
CA PRO A 228 -12.98 -18.32 15.92
C PRO A 228 -13.11 -19.37 14.83
N VAL A 229 -11.99 -19.69 14.20
CA VAL A 229 -11.91 -20.77 13.25
C VAL A 229 -12.17 -21.97 14.15
N ASP A 230 -13.39 -22.48 14.10
CA ASP A 230 -13.64 -23.86 14.44
C ASP A 230 -12.70 -24.64 13.52
N ASN A 231 -11.51 -24.93 14.06
CA ASN A 231 -10.46 -25.69 13.42
C ASN A 231 -10.97 -27.13 13.28
N ALA A 232 -11.84 -27.33 12.30
CA ALA A 232 -12.19 -28.61 11.71
C ALA A 232 -11.97 -28.48 10.19
N GLY A 233 -10.77 -28.05 9.82
CA GLY A 233 -10.35 -27.83 8.44
C GLY A 233 -8.87 -28.16 8.29
N GLU A 234 -8.55 -29.42 8.56
CA GLU A 234 -7.36 -30.17 8.14
C GLU A 234 -6.10 -29.36 7.84
N SER A 235 -5.25 -29.21 8.86
CA SER A 235 -3.82 -29.00 8.63
C SER A 235 -3.33 -30.10 7.70
N PHE A 236 -2.96 -29.74 6.46
CA PHE A 236 -2.29 -30.67 5.56
C PHE A 236 -1.09 -31.24 6.33
N PRO A 237 -1.06 -32.56 6.60
CA PRO A 237 -0.05 -33.13 7.47
C PRO A 237 1.30 -33.07 6.76
N PHE A 238 2.11 -32.07 7.06
CA PHE A 238 3.48 -31.95 6.56
C PHE A 238 4.32 -33.20 6.90
N TRP A 239 3.90 -34.02 7.87
CA TRP A 239 4.49 -35.33 8.15
C TRP A 239 4.32 -36.33 6.99
N LEU A 240 3.26 -36.26 6.16
CA LEU A 240 3.12 -37.11 4.98
C LEU A 240 4.19 -36.82 3.92
N LEU A 241 4.60 -35.56 3.74
CA LEU A 241 5.71 -35.20 2.85
C LEU A 241 7.05 -35.73 3.40
N GLY A 242 7.23 -35.71 4.73
CA GLY A 242 8.40 -36.30 5.38
C GLY A 242 8.49 -37.82 5.17
N VAL A 243 7.39 -38.55 5.33
CA VAL A 243 7.35 -40.01 5.11
C VAL A 243 7.60 -40.36 3.64
N ALA A 244 7.04 -39.60 2.69
CA ALA A 244 7.29 -39.78 1.27
C ALA A 244 8.78 -39.59 0.91
N LEU A 245 9.43 -38.55 1.48
CA LEU A 245 10.86 -38.30 1.24
C LEU A 245 11.74 -39.44 1.78
N ILE A 246 11.43 -39.96 2.97
CA ILE A 246 12.17 -41.07 3.59
C ILE A 246 11.98 -42.37 2.78
N ALA A 247 10.77 -42.64 2.28
CA ALA A 247 10.50 -43.79 1.42
C ALA A 247 11.29 -43.72 0.11
N VAL A 248 11.32 -42.54 -0.55
CA VAL A 248 12.10 -42.33 -1.78
C VAL A 248 13.60 -42.53 -1.54
N LEU A 249 14.14 -41.97 -0.44
CA LEU A 249 15.54 -42.16 -0.07
C LEU A 249 15.85 -43.63 0.24
N GLY A 250 14.95 -44.33 0.95
CA GLY A 250 15.06 -45.77 1.22
C GLY A 250 15.13 -46.61 -0.05
N VAL A 251 14.23 -46.35 -1.01
CA VAL A 251 14.24 -47.02 -2.33
C VAL A 251 15.53 -46.72 -3.09
N LEU A 252 16.00 -45.46 -3.08
CA LEU A 252 17.26 -45.06 -3.74
C LEU A 252 18.48 -45.78 -3.15
N VAL A 253 18.54 -45.92 -1.82
CA VAL A 253 19.63 -46.63 -1.13
C VAL A 253 19.59 -48.13 -1.46
N LEU A 254 18.40 -48.74 -1.44
CA LEU A 254 18.23 -50.15 -1.81
C LEU A 254 18.61 -50.39 -3.28
N TYR A 255 18.18 -49.51 -4.19
CA TYR A 255 18.54 -49.57 -5.60
C TYR A 255 20.06 -49.47 -5.82
N ARG A 256 20.73 -48.53 -5.14
CA ARG A 256 22.20 -48.39 -5.19
C ARG A 256 22.90 -49.65 -4.66
N ARG A 257 22.42 -50.23 -3.56
CA ARG A 257 22.97 -51.48 -2.99
C ARG A 257 22.81 -52.69 -3.92
N GLN A 258 21.70 -52.80 -4.65
CA GLN A 258 21.53 -53.89 -5.62
C GLN A 258 22.48 -53.74 -6.82
N ARG A 259 22.72 -52.51 -7.28
CA ARG A 259 23.63 -52.23 -8.41
C ARG A 259 25.09 -52.56 -8.09
N THR A 260 25.56 -52.30 -6.86
CA THR A 260 26.91 -52.68 -6.43
C THR A 260 27.09 -54.18 -6.32
N LYS A 261 26.09 -54.93 -5.79
CA LYS A 261 26.14 -56.41 -5.77
C LYS A 261 26.19 -57.03 -7.17
N ARG A 262 25.52 -56.43 -8.17
CA ARG A 262 25.60 -56.87 -9.57
C ARG A 262 26.98 -56.65 -10.20
N LYS A 263 27.71 -55.58 -9.83
CA LYS A 263 29.09 -55.36 -10.30
C LYS A 263 30.08 -56.35 -9.67
N VAL A 264 29.92 -56.70 -8.39
CA VAL A 264 30.80 -57.68 -7.71
C VAL A 264 30.62 -59.10 -8.24
N ARG A 265 29.39 -59.50 -8.63
CA ARG A 265 29.15 -60.81 -9.27
C ARG A 265 29.72 -60.93 -10.70
N LYS A 266 29.97 -59.82 -11.41
CA LYS A 266 30.57 -59.86 -12.75
C LYS A 266 32.10 -60.00 -12.74
N HIS A 267 32.74 -59.91 -11.57
CA HIS A 267 34.22 -60.01 -11.44
C HIS A 267 34.73 -61.31 -10.82
N ARG A 268 33.86 -62.30 -10.59
CA ARG A 268 34.25 -63.70 -10.33
C ARG A 268 33.74 -64.60 -11.45
N ARG A 269 34.42 -64.57 -12.59
CA ARG A 269 34.52 -65.72 -13.50
C ARG A 269 35.96 -66.23 -13.44
N PRO A 270 36.20 -67.53 -13.25
CA PRO A 270 37.55 -68.08 -13.29
C PRO A 270 38.14 -67.93 -14.69
N ARG A 271 39.38 -67.45 -14.76
CA ARG A 271 40.26 -67.58 -15.92
C ARG A 271 40.41 -69.07 -16.22
N MET A 272 39.87 -69.54 -17.33
CA MET A 272 40.35 -70.73 -18.01
C MET A 272 41.03 -70.33 -19.31
N HIS A 273 42.25 -70.83 -19.46
CA HIS A 273 43.07 -70.79 -20.66
C HIS A 273 42.51 -71.67 -21.78
N ALA A 274 42.64 -71.21 -23.03
CA ALA A 274 42.90 -71.97 -24.28
C ALA A 274 42.63 -70.97 -25.44
N CYS A 275 43.57 -70.57 -26.33
CA CYS A 275 44.48 -71.32 -27.20
C CYS A 275 43.78 -72.23 -28.22
N LYS A 276 43.53 -71.69 -29.42
CA LYS A 276 43.61 -72.30 -30.78
C LYS A 276 42.93 -71.34 -31.77
N GLU A 277 43.69 -70.68 -32.64
CA GLU A 277 44.14 -71.12 -33.97
C GLU A 277 43.06 -71.09 -35.08
N LEU A 278 43.35 -70.23 -36.05
CA LEU A 278 43.03 -70.23 -37.49
C LEU A 278 42.40 -71.50 -38.10
N GLN A 279 41.31 -71.33 -38.85
CA GLN A 279 41.22 -71.52 -40.32
C GLN A 279 39.77 -71.80 -40.79
N SER A 280 39.52 -71.45 -42.06
CA SER A 280 38.45 -71.97 -42.94
C SER A 280 37.05 -71.38 -42.70
N GLY A 281 36.25 -70.98 -43.68
CA GLY A 281 36.31 -71.11 -45.13
C GLY A 281 34.89 -70.96 -45.66
N TYR A 282 34.76 -70.23 -46.77
CA TYR A 282 33.87 -70.52 -47.91
C TYR A 282 32.40 -70.96 -47.72
N LEU A 283 31.53 -70.14 -48.35
CA LEU A 283 30.45 -70.51 -49.28
C LEU A 283 29.08 -71.04 -48.76
N LYS A 284 28.03 -70.27 -49.14
CA LYS A 284 26.74 -70.62 -49.79
C LYS A 284 25.56 -69.89 -49.14
N HIS A 285 24.94 -68.91 -49.79
CA HIS A 285 23.90 -68.99 -50.82
C HIS A 285 22.60 -69.71 -50.39
N ILE A 286 21.49 -68.95 -50.54
CA ILE A 286 20.16 -69.33 -51.07
C ILE A 286 18.97 -69.51 -50.10
N LEU A 287 18.04 -68.55 -50.25
CA LEU A 287 16.57 -68.57 -50.34
C LEU A 287 15.72 -69.28 -49.26
N LEU A 288 14.73 -68.56 -48.70
CA LEU A 288 13.30 -68.65 -49.12
C LEU A 288 12.40 -67.84 -48.14
N ASN A 289 11.44 -67.14 -48.77
CA ASN A 289 10.26 -66.41 -48.25
C ASN A 289 10.44 -65.01 -47.67
#